data_AF-B5W4Q6-F1
#
_entry.id   AF-B5W4Q6-F1
#
_cell.length_a   1.000
_cell.length_b   1.000
_cell.length_c   1.000
_cell.angle_alpha   90.00
_cell.angle_beta   90.00
_cell.angle_gamma   90.00
#
_symmetry.space_group_name_H-M   'P 1'
#
loop_
_entity.id
_entity.type
_entity.pdbx_description
1 polymer ?
#
loop_
_entity_poly.entity_id
_entity_poly.type
_entity_poly.pdbx_seq_one_letter_code
_entity_poly.pdbx_strand_id
1 'polypeptide(L)'
;MNYRNSDLPKANRQTSSPKKPTVEDLILYIQESGKYAELVEKAKNPSPSQKKPKKLRKLIKPLQGLVIANPKDFRGRAVVSNNLEKDSERTACLVTISGVINVATSFPLLYYAFRDLGVLGVPVTLLVNGLLLKYTNGAATAVSARKPYGRSWSNWAIAGMISINTILSLIAAVGTELLLNPSGLTQLKAQELSAETINQKINQVESLKQLDSPQYKDALTRCEQGDKELNQMLKDHPRRQSLFVQLHGTWEQQNTNWATVPLEELPLCPKASRLGQQAHQNYETAKQELEESLALRVKMGNDLAFLQQHKPQVYQEHFTPDGELRSGIEATRLAIINFRSKLIQGDWSSLGFHLFSLLVSIITSGPACGMTIALSLRKDTRQSFSETVELQRNIWLESRRQELRELMNSEAEFND
;
A
#
# COMPACT_ATOMS: atom_id res chain seq x y z
N MET A 1 -80.50 50.26 8.02
CA MET A 1 -81.00 50.56 9.38
C MET A 1 -80.68 49.38 10.28
N ASN A 2 -80.11 49.67 11.45
CA ASN A 2 -79.74 48.76 12.52
C ASN A 2 -80.89 47.89 13.04
N TYR A 3 -80.54 46.71 13.56
CA TYR A 3 -80.81 46.15 14.92
C TYR A 3 -80.60 44.62 14.84
N ARG A 4 -79.56 44.00 15.45
CA ARG A 4 -79.46 43.50 16.86
C ARG A 4 -80.82 42.98 17.37
N ASN A 5 -81.01 41.78 17.95
CA ASN A 5 -80.12 40.86 18.65
C ASN A 5 -80.97 39.59 18.93
N SER A 6 -80.36 38.40 18.94
CA SER A 6 -80.64 37.42 19.99
C SER A 6 -79.60 36.30 19.97
N ASP A 7 -78.70 36.40 20.94
CA ASP A 7 -77.69 35.44 21.31
C ASP A 7 -78.32 34.09 21.70
N LEU A 8 -77.93 33.03 21.00
CA LEU A 8 -77.99 31.65 21.50
C LEU A 8 -76.57 31.25 21.89
N PRO A 9 -76.31 30.76 23.11
CA PRO A 9 -74.99 30.34 23.50
C PRO A 9 -74.57 29.11 22.68
N LYS A 10 -73.53 29.27 21.85
CA LYS A 10 -72.82 28.15 21.25
C LYS A 10 -72.17 27.35 22.38
N ALA A 11 -72.69 26.15 22.64
CA ALA A 11 -72.02 25.16 23.48
C ALA A 11 -70.62 24.90 22.91
N ASN A 12 -69.61 25.45 23.58
CA ASN A 12 -68.20 25.15 23.33
C ASN A 12 -67.93 23.74 23.86
N ARG A 13 -68.21 22.69 23.06
CA ARG A 13 -67.54 21.40 23.25
C ARG A 13 -66.10 21.56 22.79
N GLN A 14 -65.22 21.98 23.69
CA GLN A 14 -63.79 21.69 23.56
C GLN A 14 -63.64 20.17 23.68
N THR A 15 -63.60 19.48 22.53
CA THR A 15 -63.06 18.13 22.50
C THR A 15 -61.55 18.23 22.76
N SER A 16 -61.14 18.14 24.02
CA SER A 16 -59.75 17.99 24.40
C SER A 16 -59.20 16.74 23.71
N SER A 17 -58.29 16.95 22.75
CA SER A 17 -57.56 15.82 22.17
C SER A 17 -56.77 15.13 23.30
N PRO A 18 -56.83 13.80 23.43
CA PRO A 18 -56.20 13.09 24.53
C PRO A 18 -54.68 13.37 24.53
N LYS A 19 -54.17 13.80 25.69
CA LYS A 19 -52.78 14.19 25.89
C LYS A 19 -51.89 12.96 25.69
N LYS A 20 -50.97 13.01 24.72
CA LYS A 20 -50.03 11.90 24.48
C LYS A 20 -49.00 11.85 25.63
N PRO A 21 -48.77 10.69 26.27
CA PRO A 21 -47.79 10.57 27.34
C PRO A 21 -46.37 10.78 26.80
N THR A 22 -45.58 11.52 27.56
CA THR A 22 -44.16 11.76 27.31
C THR A 22 -43.29 10.59 27.80
N VAL A 23 -42.00 10.62 27.52
CA VAL A 23 -41.05 9.60 28.00
C VAL A 23 -40.89 9.72 29.52
N GLU A 24 -40.89 10.94 30.04
CA GLU A 24 -40.86 11.26 31.46
C GLU A 24 -42.09 10.71 32.18
N ASP A 25 -43.29 10.88 31.61
CA ASP A 25 -44.54 10.34 32.18
C ASP A 25 -44.50 8.80 32.26
N LEU A 26 -43.96 8.15 31.22
CA LEU A 26 -43.79 6.70 31.20
C LEU A 26 -42.78 6.20 32.25
N ILE A 27 -41.68 6.92 32.44
CA ILE A 27 -40.67 6.58 33.45
C ILE A 27 -41.26 6.73 34.85
N LEU A 28 -41.97 7.82 35.12
CA LEU A 28 -42.64 8.05 36.40
C LEU A 28 -43.69 6.98 36.67
N TYR A 29 -44.55 6.68 35.68
CA TYR A 29 -45.53 5.60 35.77
C TYR A 29 -44.88 4.25 36.14
N ILE A 30 -43.77 3.90 35.49
CA ILE A 30 -43.04 2.66 35.79
C ILE A 30 -42.39 2.70 37.18
N GLN A 31 -41.91 3.87 37.63
CA GLN A 31 -41.28 4.05 38.94
C GLN A 31 -42.27 3.99 40.11
N GLU A 32 -43.47 4.52 39.90
CA GLU A 32 -44.51 4.66 40.92
C GLU A 32 -45.46 3.46 40.95
N SER A 33 -45.60 2.75 39.83
CA SER A 33 -46.36 1.50 39.77
C SER A 33 -45.65 0.41 40.59
N GLY A 34 -46.23 0.06 41.74
CA GLY A 34 -45.77 -1.04 42.59
C GLY A 34 -45.64 -2.39 41.86
N LYS A 35 -46.27 -2.54 40.68
CA LYS A 35 -46.14 -3.70 39.80
C LYS A 35 -44.73 -3.88 39.23
N TYR A 36 -43.92 -2.82 39.16
CA TYR A 36 -42.56 -2.86 38.60
C TYR A 36 -41.48 -2.59 39.65
N ALA A 37 -41.81 -2.71 40.94
CA ALA A 37 -40.90 -2.43 42.05
C ALA A 37 -39.55 -3.15 41.90
N GLU A 38 -39.55 -4.41 41.47
CA GLU A 38 -38.33 -5.21 41.23
C GLU A 38 -37.46 -4.65 40.08
N LEU A 39 -38.08 -4.13 39.01
CA LEU A 39 -37.36 -3.50 37.89
C LEU A 39 -36.76 -2.16 38.31
N VAL A 40 -37.50 -1.38 39.11
CA VAL A 40 -37.06 -0.10 39.65
C VAL A 40 -35.90 -0.30 40.64
N GLU A 41 -35.96 -1.35 41.47
CA GLU A 41 -34.90 -1.70 42.40
C GLU A 41 -33.62 -2.16 41.67
N LYS A 42 -33.75 -3.01 40.65
CA LYS A 42 -32.63 -3.41 39.77
C LYS A 42 -32.02 -2.22 39.02
N ALA A 43 -32.83 -1.20 38.67
CA ALA A 43 -32.34 0.02 38.05
C ALA A 43 -31.65 0.97 39.04
N LYS A 44 -32.08 1.00 40.31
CA LYS A 44 -31.50 1.82 41.39
C LYS A 44 -30.15 1.28 41.90
N ASN A 45 -29.89 -0.02 41.78
CA ASN A 45 -28.66 -0.68 42.26
C ASN A 45 -27.77 -1.26 41.14
N PRO A 46 -27.20 -0.44 40.22
CA PRO A 46 -26.17 -0.92 39.32
C PRO A 46 -24.85 -1.16 40.10
N SER A 47 -24.13 -2.27 39.81
CA SER A 47 -22.80 -2.57 40.37
C SER A 47 -21.84 -1.37 40.40
N PRO A 48 -20.89 -1.32 41.38
CA PRO A 48 -20.28 -0.09 41.86
C PRO A 48 -19.66 0.77 40.76
N SER A 49 -20.12 2.02 40.73
CA SER A 49 -19.68 3.05 39.80
C SER A 49 -18.28 3.56 40.17
N GLN A 50 -17.36 3.55 39.20
CA GLN A 50 -16.18 4.40 39.22
C GLN A 50 -16.29 5.49 38.16
N LYS A 51 -15.83 6.68 38.58
CA LYS A 51 -16.03 8.03 38.05
C LYS A 51 -15.64 8.19 36.57
N LYS A 52 -16.39 9.06 35.88
CA LYS A 52 -16.15 9.52 34.50
C LYS A 52 -14.91 10.42 34.43
N PRO A 53 -14.06 10.31 33.40
CA PRO A 53 -13.32 11.45 32.89
C PRO A 53 -14.04 11.99 31.64
N LYS A 54 -14.62 13.19 31.76
CA LYS A 54 -14.97 14.01 30.60
C LYS A 54 -13.93 15.13 30.50
N LYS A 55 -13.26 15.24 29.35
CA LYS A 55 -12.99 16.48 28.59
C LYS A 55 -11.87 16.24 27.57
N LEU A 56 -12.23 15.90 26.33
CA LEU A 56 -11.42 16.21 25.14
C LEU A 56 -12.29 16.21 23.86
N ARG A 57 -13.49 16.78 23.92
CA ARG A 57 -14.43 16.83 22.79
C ARG A 57 -14.93 18.24 22.62
N LYS A 58 -14.26 19.08 21.79
CA LYS A 58 -14.96 20.23 21.19
C LYS A 58 -14.35 20.95 19.99
N LEU A 59 -13.40 20.38 19.22
CA LEU A 59 -12.94 21.08 18.00
C LEU A 59 -12.91 20.32 16.66
N ILE A 60 -13.27 19.04 16.58
CA ILE A 60 -13.03 18.26 15.33
C ILE A 60 -14.21 17.33 15.00
N LYS A 61 -15.44 17.83 14.83
CA LYS A 61 -16.62 16.94 14.66
C LYS A 61 -16.64 16.04 13.40
N PRO A 62 -16.19 16.47 12.20
CA PRO A 62 -16.22 15.60 11.02
C PRO A 62 -15.00 14.68 10.89
N LEU A 63 -13.78 15.17 11.21
CA LEU A 63 -12.55 14.35 11.18
C LEU A 63 -12.48 13.33 12.35
N GLN A 64 -13.16 13.58 13.47
CA GLN A 64 -13.25 12.61 14.57
C GLN A 64 -13.91 11.31 14.14
N GLY A 65 -14.93 11.34 13.28
CA GLY A 65 -15.58 10.12 12.81
C GLY A 65 -14.73 9.26 11.88
N LEU A 66 -13.69 9.86 11.27
CA LEU A 66 -12.78 9.16 10.37
C LEU A 66 -11.62 8.51 11.14
N VAL A 67 -11.05 9.25 12.10
CA VAL A 67 -9.84 8.84 12.85
C VAL A 67 -10.18 8.10 14.14
N ILE A 68 -11.23 8.52 14.83
CA ILE A 68 -11.60 8.01 16.17
C ILE A 68 -12.73 7.00 16.03
N ALA A 69 -12.49 5.78 16.49
CA ALA A 69 -13.52 4.77 16.58
C ALA A 69 -14.60 5.23 17.57
N ASN A 70 -15.87 5.24 17.15
CA ASN A 70 -16.96 5.70 18.01
C ASN A 70 -17.38 4.58 18.98
N PRO A 71 -17.29 4.77 20.31
CA PRO A 71 -17.67 3.76 21.29
C PRO A 71 -19.09 3.21 21.13
N LYS A 72 -20.01 4.01 20.60
CA LYS A 72 -21.40 3.59 20.39
C LYS A 72 -21.55 2.54 19.29
N ASP A 73 -20.59 2.45 18.38
CA ASP A 73 -20.64 1.51 17.27
C ASP A 73 -20.18 0.11 17.69
N PHE A 74 -19.48 0.00 18.83
CA PHE A 74 -19.05 -1.26 19.44
C PHE A 74 -20.12 -1.96 20.29
N ARG A 75 -21.27 -1.30 20.47
CA ARG A 75 -22.44 -1.83 21.18
C ARG A 75 -23.69 -1.62 20.35
N GLY A 76 -24.63 -2.54 20.48
CA GLY A 76 -25.94 -2.36 19.86
C GLY A 76 -26.80 -1.38 20.65
N ARG A 77 -28.08 -1.30 20.27
CA ARG A 77 -29.03 -0.37 20.87
C ARG A 77 -30.11 -1.06 21.70
N ALA A 78 -30.26 -2.39 21.60
CA ALA A 78 -31.36 -3.11 22.21
C ALA A 78 -31.30 -3.08 23.75
N VAL A 79 -30.17 -3.50 24.32
CA VAL A 79 -29.90 -3.49 25.77
C VAL A 79 -28.46 -3.06 25.97
N VAL A 80 -28.24 -2.09 26.87
CA VAL A 80 -26.91 -1.55 27.15
C VAL A 80 -26.73 -1.47 28.66
N SER A 81 -25.87 -2.31 29.20
CA SER A 81 -25.44 -2.22 30.59
C SER A 81 -24.32 -1.19 30.74
N ASN A 82 -24.14 -0.64 31.94
CA ASN A 82 -23.02 0.27 32.25
C ASN A 82 -21.65 -0.39 31.98
N ASN A 83 -21.54 -1.71 32.20
CA ASN A 83 -20.32 -2.46 31.94
C ASN A 83 -20.07 -2.60 30.43
N LEU A 84 -21.12 -2.91 29.65
CA LEU A 84 -21.02 -2.98 28.20
C LEU A 84 -20.63 -1.62 27.60
N GLU A 85 -21.19 -0.53 28.12
CA GLU A 85 -20.81 0.83 27.69
C GLU A 85 -19.34 1.14 27.97
N LYS A 86 -18.85 0.88 29.19
CA LYS A 86 -17.44 1.10 29.56
C LYS A 86 -16.48 0.25 28.73
N ASP A 87 -16.80 -1.02 28.52
CA ASP A 87 -15.92 -1.90 27.77
C ASP A 87 -15.92 -1.53 26.28
N SER A 88 -17.05 -1.06 25.74
CA SER A 88 -17.11 -0.48 24.38
C SER A 88 -16.27 0.79 24.24
N GLU A 89 -16.25 1.65 25.26
CA GLU A 89 -15.36 2.84 25.30
C GLU A 89 -13.88 2.44 25.32
N ARG A 90 -13.50 1.44 26.11
CA ARG A 90 -12.12 0.93 26.19
C ARG A 90 -11.68 0.30 24.87
N THR A 91 -12.53 -0.55 24.27
CA THR A 91 -12.24 -1.17 22.98
C THR A 91 -12.09 -0.12 21.88
N ALA A 92 -13.00 0.85 21.79
CA ALA A 92 -12.92 1.93 20.80
C ALA A 92 -11.66 2.80 21.00
N CYS A 93 -11.25 3.06 22.24
CA CYS A 93 -10.01 3.77 22.55
C CYS A 93 -8.78 2.99 22.03
N LEU A 94 -8.70 1.69 22.31
CA LEU A 94 -7.59 0.86 21.85
C LEU A 94 -7.53 0.74 20.32
N VAL A 95 -8.68 0.56 19.66
CA VAL A 95 -8.76 0.56 18.18
C VAL A 95 -8.27 1.89 17.62
N THR A 96 -8.66 3.01 18.24
CA THR A 96 -8.20 4.35 17.83
C THR A 96 -6.68 4.50 17.98
N ILE A 97 -6.13 4.13 19.15
CA ILE A 97 -4.69 4.23 19.41
C ILE A 97 -3.91 3.36 18.42
N SER A 98 -4.33 2.11 18.23
CA SER A 98 -3.72 1.21 17.26
C SER A 98 -3.81 1.76 15.84
N GLY A 99 -4.95 2.31 15.42
CA GLY A 99 -5.11 2.94 14.12
C GLY A 99 -4.17 4.11 13.91
N VAL A 100 -4.02 4.99 14.90
CA VAL A 100 -3.09 6.14 14.84
C VAL A 100 -1.64 5.67 14.74
N ILE A 101 -1.25 4.67 15.51
CA ILE A 101 0.10 4.09 15.43
C ILE A 101 0.34 3.49 14.05
N ASN A 102 -0.60 2.71 13.53
CA ASN A 102 -0.50 2.13 12.18
C ASN A 102 -0.38 3.21 11.10
N VAL A 103 -1.08 4.34 11.23
CA VAL A 103 -0.91 5.48 10.31
C VAL A 103 0.48 6.09 10.45
N ALA A 104 0.94 6.35 11.67
CA ALA A 104 2.26 6.94 11.88
C ALA A 104 3.38 6.06 11.31
N THR A 105 3.25 4.74 11.45
CA THR A 105 4.24 3.78 10.96
C THR A 105 4.12 3.48 9.47
N SER A 106 2.93 3.55 8.89
CA SER A 106 2.72 3.35 7.44
C SER A 106 2.92 4.62 6.60
N PHE A 107 2.87 5.79 7.24
CA PHE A 107 3.05 7.09 6.57
C PHE A 107 4.30 7.15 5.70
N PRO A 108 5.50 6.72 6.14
CA PRO A 108 6.69 6.84 5.32
C PRO A 108 6.59 6.05 4.01
N LEU A 109 6.14 4.79 4.07
CA LEU A 109 5.97 3.98 2.87
C LEU A 109 5.01 4.65 1.88
N LEU A 110 3.85 5.10 2.37
CA LEU A 110 2.83 5.73 1.54
C LEU A 110 3.29 7.11 1.02
N TYR A 111 4.08 7.85 1.80
CA TYR A 111 4.67 9.11 1.37
C TYR A 111 5.63 8.88 0.20
N TYR A 112 6.59 7.96 0.34
CA TYR A 112 7.52 7.64 -0.74
C TYR A 112 6.81 7.05 -1.96
N ALA A 113 5.83 6.17 -1.77
CA ALA A 113 5.07 5.59 -2.89
C ALA A 113 4.31 6.65 -3.72
N PHE A 114 3.84 7.73 -3.10
CA PHE A 114 3.12 8.82 -3.77
C PHE A 114 3.96 10.07 -4.01
N ARG A 115 5.26 10.08 -3.64
CA ARG A 115 6.15 11.23 -3.81
C ARG A 115 6.25 11.68 -5.26
N ASP A 116 6.15 10.74 -6.19
CA ASP A 116 6.25 10.99 -7.63
C ASP A 116 5.03 11.77 -8.19
N LEU A 117 3.96 11.93 -7.40
CA LEU A 117 2.84 12.84 -7.71
C LEU A 117 3.16 14.32 -7.41
N GLY A 118 4.37 14.62 -6.96
CA GLY A 118 4.81 15.97 -6.62
C GLY A 118 3.96 16.59 -5.52
N VAL A 119 3.39 17.78 -5.78
CA VAL A 119 2.61 18.54 -4.79
C VAL A 119 1.35 17.78 -4.32
N LEU A 120 0.85 16.84 -5.13
CA LEU A 120 -0.29 15.99 -4.78
C LEU A 120 0.08 14.78 -3.92
N GLY A 121 1.39 14.47 -3.77
CA GLY A 121 1.86 13.31 -3.00
C GLY A 121 1.36 13.33 -1.56
N VAL A 122 1.59 14.43 -0.83
CA VAL A 122 1.15 14.57 0.58
C VAL A 122 -0.38 14.46 0.73
N PRO A 123 -1.22 15.20 -0.03
CA PRO A 123 -2.66 15.03 0.02
C PRO A 123 -3.13 13.59 -0.23
N VAL A 124 -2.54 12.89 -1.22
CA VAL A 124 -2.89 11.51 -1.54
C VAL A 124 -2.46 10.56 -0.43
N THR A 125 -1.26 10.72 0.14
CA THR A 125 -0.81 9.95 1.31
C THR A 125 -1.75 10.11 2.49
N LEU A 126 -2.20 11.34 2.80
CA LEU A 126 -3.15 11.60 3.88
C LEU A 126 -4.52 10.99 3.60
N LEU A 127 -5.00 11.09 2.35
CA LEU A 127 -6.26 10.47 1.92
C LEU A 127 -6.22 8.94 2.12
N VAL A 128 -5.18 8.27 1.63
CA VAL A 128 -5.03 6.82 1.74
C VAL A 128 -4.92 6.38 3.19
N ASN A 129 -4.15 7.08 4.03
CA ASN A 129 -4.12 6.83 5.48
C ASN A 129 -5.49 7.02 6.14
N GLY A 130 -6.24 8.06 5.75
CA GLY A 130 -7.61 8.27 6.21
C GLY A 130 -8.55 7.14 5.82
N LEU A 131 -8.42 6.61 4.60
CA LEU A 131 -9.18 5.44 4.15
C LEU A 131 -8.80 4.17 4.92
N LEU A 132 -7.52 3.94 5.22
CA LEU A 132 -7.04 2.82 6.02
C LEU A 132 -7.57 2.88 7.47
N LEU A 133 -7.58 4.07 8.08
CA LEU A 133 -8.21 4.30 9.39
C LEU A 133 -9.69 3.99 9.36
N LYS A 134 -10.41 4.55 8.37
CA LYS A 134 -11.84 4.32 8.21
C LYS A 134 -12.15 2.83 8.03
N TYR A 135 -11.36 2.14 7.23
CA TYR A 135 -11.49 0.69 7.03
C TYR A 135 -11.22 -0.08 8.32
N THR A 136 -10.16 0.26 9.06
CA THR A 136 -9.82 -0.39 10.34
C THR A 136 -10.93 -0.21 11.37
N ASN A 137 -11.44 1.02 11.53
CA ASN A 137 -12.56 1.32 12.42
C ASN A 137 -13.86 0.61 11.99
N GLY A 138 -14.14 0.56 10.68
CA GLY A 138 -15.29 -0.13 10.12
C GLY A 138 -15.22 -1.65 10.31
N ALA A 139 -14.04 -2.25 10.09
CA ALA A 139 -13.81 -3.67 10.33
C ALA A 139 -14.00 -4.01 11.82
N ALA A 140 -13.42 -3.23 12.73
CA ALA A 140 -13.60 -3.42 14.18
C ALA A 140 -15.07 -3.31 14.61
N THR A 141 -15.79 -2.34 14.04
CA THR A 141 -17.25 -2.19 14.24
C THR A 141 -18.00 -3.42 13.73
N ALA A 142 -17.72 -3.90 12.52
CA ALA A 142 -18.36 -5.08 11.96
C ALA A 142 -18.05 -6.36 12.78
N VAL A 143 -16.87 -6.46 13.39
CA VAL A 143 -16.54 -7.55 14.32
C VAL A 143 -17.42 -7.47 15.57
N SER A 144 -17.53 -6.29 16.19
CA SER A 144 -18.33 -6.09 17.42
C SER A 144 -19.82 -6.36 17.21
N ALA A 145 -20.36 -6.05 16.01
CA ALA A 145 -21.75 -6.25 15.61
C ALA A 145 -22.11 -7.72 15.30
N ARG A 146 -21.45 -8.68 15.94
CA ARG A 146 -21.65 -10.11 15.72
C ARG A 146 -23.07 -10.53 16.06
N LYS A 147 -23.87 -10.84 15.04
CA LYS A 147 -25.24 -11.36 15.21
C LYS A 147 -25.22 -12.85 15.62
N PRO A 148 -26.14 -13.29 16.52
CA PRO A 148 -26.20 -14.68 16.98
C PRO A 148 -26.47 -15.70 15.86
N TYR A 149 -27.24 -15.32 14.83
CA TYR A 149 -27.64 -16.19 13.70
C TYR A 149 -26.91 -15.89 12.38
N GLY A 150 -25.98 -14.93 12.36
CA GLY A 150 -25.26 -14.47 11.17
C GLY A 150 -23.73 -14.61 11.28
N ARG A 151 -23.25 -15.80 11.67
CA ARG A 151 -21.84 -16.02 12.06
C ARG A 151 -20.83 -15.84 10.92
N SER A 152 -21.22 -16.14 9.68
CA SER A 152 -20.33 -16.05 8.51
C SER A 152 -19.81 -14.63 8.26
N TRP A 153 -20.69 -13.63 8.32
CA TRP A 153 -20.32 -12.22 8.15
C TRP A 153 -19.34 -11.72 9.22
N SER A 154 -19.59 -12.09 10.48
CA SER A 154 -18.69 -11.73 11.59
C SER A 154 -17.31 -12.40 11.46
N ASN A 155 -17.24 -13.64 10.97
CA ASN A 155 -15.97 -14.30 10.73
C ASN A 155 -15.17 -13.62 9.61
N TRP A 156 -15.84 -13.19 8.53
CA TRP A 156 -15.19 -12.38 7.49
C TRP A 156 -14.72 -11.01 8.00
N ALA A 157 -15.49 -10.37 8.88
CA ALA A 157 -15.06 -9.12 9.53
C ALA A 157 -13.83 -9.33 10.42
N ILE A 158 -13.76 -10.45 11.15
CA ILE A 158 -12.59 -10.82 11.96
C ILE A 158 -11.38 -11.05 11.07
N ALA A 159 -11.54 -11.84 10.00
CA ALA A 159 -10.48 -12.09 9.03
C ALA A 159 -9.97 -10.77 8.42
N GLY A 160 -10.87 -9.91 7.96
CA GLY A 160 -10.52 -8.61 7.40
C GLY A 160 -9.78 -7.70 8.38
N MET A 161 -10.19 -7.67 9.65
CA MET A 161 -9.51 -6.91 10.71
C MET A 161 -8.11 -7.46 11.01
N ILE A 162 -7.93 -8.78 11.06
CA ILE A 162 -6.61 -9.38 11.25
C ILE A 162 -5.72 -9.10 10.05
N SER A 163 -6.22 -9.34 8.83
CA SER A 163 -5.46 -9.14 7.59
C SER A 163 -4.97 -7.71 7.44
N ILE A 164 -5.80 -6.69 7.69
CA ILE A 164 -5.37 -5.30 7.54
C ILE A 164 -4.30 -4.92 8.56
N ASN A 165 -4.41 -5.37 9.82
CA ASN A 165 -3.39 -5.09 10.83
C ASN A 165 -2.07 -5.80 10.53
N THR A 166 -2.12 -7.02 9.97
CA THR A 166 -0.92 -7.72 9.47
C THR A 166 -0.26 -6.94 8.34
N ILE A 167 -1.04 -6.50 7.34
CA ILE A 167 -0.53 -5.73 6.20
C ILE A 167 0.09 -4.41 6.68
N LEU A 168 -0.60 -3.67 7.56
CA LEU A 168 -0.10 -2.40 8.12
C LEU A 168 1.19 -2.60 8.92
N SER A 169 1.33 -3.73 9.63
CA SER A 169 2.56 -4.07 10.35
C SER A 169 3.73 -4.34 9.38
N LEU A 170 3.50 -5.05 8.27
CA LEU A 170 4.53 -5.25 7.24
C LEU A 170 4.92 -3.93 6.58
N ILE A 171 3.93 -3.09 6.26
CA ILE A 171 4.13 -1.75 5.72
C ILE A 171 4.97 -0.90 6.69
N ALA A 172 4.74 -0.98 8.00
CA ALA A 172 5.54 -0.29 9.01
C ALA A 172 7.02 -0.70 8.96
N ALA A 173 7.30 -2.00 8.87
CA ALA A 173 8.66 -2.51 8.78
C ALA A 173 9.38 -1.97 7.53
N VAL A 174 8.75 -2.04 6.37
CA VAL A 174 9.31 -1.51 5.12
C VAL A 174 9.42 0.02 5.14
N GLY A 175 8.42 0.72 5.70
CA GLY A 175 8.44 2.18 5.84
C GLY A 175 9.64 2.68 6.66
N THR A 176 10.07 1.91 7.65
CA THR A 176 11.28 2.25 8.41
C THR A 176 12.58 2.02 7.65
N GLU A 177 12.61 1.09 6.69
CA GLU A 177 13.76 0.93 5.77
C GLU A 177 13.94 2.19 4.92
N LEU A 178 12.84 2.76 4.42
CA LEU A 178 12.87 4.03 3.68
C LEU A 178 13.37 5.20 4.51
N LEU A 179 12.98 5.28 5.79
CA LEU A 179 13.39 6.37 6.67
C LEU A 179 14.83 6.25 7.15
N LEU A 180 15.25 5.04 7.54
CA LEU A 180 16.49 4.83 8.28
C LEU A 180 17.66 4.38 7.41
N ASN A 181 17.40 3.88 6.20
CA ASN A 181 18.45 3.41 5.30
C ASN A 181 18.41 4.04 3.88
N PRO A 182 18.20 5.36 3.72
CA PRO A 182 18.12 5.98 2.39
C PRO A 182 19.42 5.84 1.59
N SER A 183 20.58 5.92 2.25
CA SER A 183 21.88 5.73 1.63
C SER A 183 22.12 4.29 1.17
N GLY A 184 21.71 3.30 1.95
CA GLY A 184 21.79 1.90 1.55
C GLY A 184 20.90 1.58 0.35
N LEU A 185 19.68 2.14 0.28
CA LEU A 185 18.79 1.98 -0.87
C LEU A 185 19.38 2.64 -2.13
N THR A 186 19.96 3.82 -1.96
CA THR A 186 20.67 4.54 -3.04
C THR A 186 21.83 3.70 -3.57
N GLN A 187 22.66 3.16 -2.67
CA GLN A 187 23.79 2.32 -3.04
C GLN A 187 23.33 1.04 -3.74
N LEU A 188 22.23 0.44 -3.29
CA LEU A 188 21.68 -0.78 -3.90
C LEU A 188 21.20 -0.51 -5.34
N LYS A 189 20.54 0.62 -5.59
CA LYS A 189 20.19 1.05 -6.95
C LYS A 189 21.44 1.34 -7.79
N ALA A 190 22.43 2.01 -7.21
CA ALA A 190 23.67 2.32 -7.92
C ALA A 190 24.43 1.04 -8.32
N GLN A 191 24.42 0.02 -7.45
CA GLN A 191 24.95 -1.32 -7.74
C GLN A 191 24.21 -2.00 -8.89
N GLU A 192 22.87 -1.96 -8.89
CA GLU A 192 22.03 -2.50 -9.97
C GLU A 192 22.37 -1.86 -11.31
N LEU A 193 22.38 -0.53 -11.38
CA LEU A 193 22.67 0.24 -12.60
C LEU A 193 24.12 0.08 -13.08
N SER A 194 25.08 0.04 -12.15
CA SER A 194 26.49 -0.17 -12.48
C SER A 194 26.71 -1.58 -13.02
N ALA A 195 26.07 -2.58 -12.43
CA ALA A 195 26.12 -3.95 -12.93
C ALA A 195 25.47 -4.08 -14.31
N GLU A 196 24.32 -3.44 -14.56
CA GLU A 196 23.68 -3.41 -15.87
C GLU A 196 24.58 -2.79 -16.94
N THR A 197 25.20 -1.65 -16.64
CA THR A 197 26.14 -0.97 -17.55
C THR A 197 27.34 -1.84 -17.90
N ILE A 198 27.90 -2.55 -16.91
CA ILE A 198 29.01 -3.50 -17.13
C ILE A 198 28.55 -4.71 -17.95
N ASN A 199 27.37 -5.26 -17.65
CA ASN A 199 26.83 -6.40 -18.39
C ASN A 199 26.56 -6.06 -19.87
N GLN A 200 26.14 -4.84 -20.19
CA GLN A 200 26.03 -4.38 -21.57
C GLN A 200 27.39 -4.41 -22.29
N LYS A 201 28.47 -3.94 -21.65
CA LYS A 201 29.84 -4.03 -22.20
C LYS A 201 30.29 -5.49 -22.36
N ILE A 202 29.99 -6.37 -21.40
CA ILE A 202 30.28 -7.81 -21.50
C ILE A 202 29.60 -8.40 -22.74
N ASN A 203 28.30 -8.12 -22.92
CA ASN A 203 27.54 -8.61 -24.08
C ASN A 203 28.10 -8.05 -25.40
N GLN A 204 28.52 -6.78 -25.43
CA GLN A 204 29.17 -6.19 -26.59
C GLN A 204 30.48 -6.93 -26.94
N VAL A 205 31.35 -7.19 -25.95
CA VAL A 205 32.59 -7.94 -26.16
C VAL A 205 32.31 -9.36 -26.66
N GLU A 206 31.35 -10.07 -26.07
CA GLU A 206 31.01 -11.43 -26.50
C GLU A 206 30.42 -11.44 -27.92
N SER A 207 29.66 -10.40 -28.30
CA SER A 207 29.15 -10.26 -29.68
C SER A 207 30.25 -10.01 -30.71
N LEU A 208 31.32 -9.31 -30.32
CA LEU A 208 32.47 -9.02 -31.20
C LEU A 208 33.45 -10.19 -31.32
N LYS A 209 33.48 -11.06 -30.31
CA LYS A 209 34.31 -12.27 -30.28
C LYS A 209 33.90 -13.27 -31.34
N GLN A 210 32.60 -13.38 -31.62
CA GLN A 210 32.10 -14.12 -32.76
C GLN A 210 32.23 -13.20 -33.97
N LEU A 211 33.28 -13.35 -34.79
CA LEU A 211 33.44 -12.60 -36.06
C LEU A 211 32.30 -12.99 -37.05
N ASP A 212 31.09 -12.51 -36.79
CA ASP A 212 29.86 -12.92 -37.45
C ASP A 212 29.31 -11.84 -38.41
N SER A 213 30.14 -10.86 -38.77
CA SER A 213 29.78 -9.87 -39.80
C SER A 213 29.52 -10.59 -41.14
N PRO A 214 28.33 -10.45 -41.75
CA PRO A 214 28.03 -11.06 -43.05
C PRO A 214 29.02 -10.64 -44.14
N GLN A 215 29.50 -9.39 -44.08
CA GLN A 215 30.47 -8.86 -45.04
C GLN A 215 31.84 -9.53 -44.89
N TYR A 216 32.28 -9.79 -43.66
CA TYR A 216 33.53 -10.50 -43.41
C TYR A 216 33.42 -11.96 -43.86
N LYS A 217 32.35 -12.66 -43.49
CA LYS A 217 32.12 -14.06 -43.88
C LYS A 217 32.03 -14.24 -45.40
N ASP A 218 31.33 -13.35 -46.09
CA ASP A 218 31.23 -13.37 -47.56
C ASP A 218 32.60 -13.10 -48.21
N ALA A 219 33.33 -12.07 -47.77
CA ALA A 219 34.66 -11.75 -48.28
C ALA A 219 35.66 -12.90 -48.04
N LEU A 220 35.66 -13.49 -46.83
CA LEU A 220 36.50 -14.62 -46.47
C LEU A 220 36.16 -15.85 -47.31
N THR A 221 34.88 -16.20 -47.43
CA THR A 221 34.42 -17.35 -48.21
C THR A 221 34.82 -17.21 -49.67
N ARG A 222 34.62 -16.03 -50.27
CA ARG A 222 34.99 -15.77 -51.67
C ARG A 222 36.50 -15.78 -51.89
N CYS A 223 37.28 -15.26 -50.95
CA CYS A 223 38.73 -15.35 -50.99
C CYS A 223 39.19 -16.82 -50.93
N GLU A 224 38.73 -17.59 -49.95
CA GLU A 224 39.11 -19.01 -49.78
C GLU A 224 38.67 -19.88 -50.96
N GLN A 225 37.46 -19.67 -51.49
CA GLN A 225 36.98 -20.38 -52.67
C GLN A 225 37.81 -20.04 -53.91
N GLY A 226 38.09 -18.75 -54.12
CA GLY A 226 38.91 -18.31 -55.24
C GLY A 226 40.35 -18.81 -55.16
N ASP A 227 40.96 -18.81 -53.96
CA ASP A 227 42.31 -19.36 -53.78
C ASP A 227 42.35 -20.88 -54.01
N LYS A 228 41.30 -21.62 -53.61
CA LYS A 228 41.18 -23.05 -53.94
C LYS A 228 41.09 -23.27 -55.44
N GLU A 229 40.25 -22.49 -56.14
CA GLU A 229 40.10 -22.59 -57.60
C GLU A 229 41.42 -22.26 -58.30
N LEU A 230 42.09 -21.17 -57.90
CA LEU A 230 43.37 -20.74 -58.43
C LEU A 230 44.47 -21.80 -58.27
N ASN A 231 44.52 -22.48 -57.12
CA ASN A 231 45.50 -23.53 -56.83
C ASN A 231 45.23 -24.83 -57.61
N GLN A 232 43.99 -25.10 -57.99
CA GLN A 232 43.60 -26.27 -58.78
C GLN A 232 43.77 -26.05 -60.29
N MET A 233 43.85 -24.79 -60.76
CA MET A 233 44.06 -24.49 -62.17
C MET A 233 45.48 -24.87 -62.65
N LEU A 234 45.57 -25.35 -63.89
CA LEU A 234 46.83 -25.50 -64.62
C LEU A 234 47.53 -24.13 -64.79
N LYS A 235 48.87 -24.12 -64.90
CA LYS A 235 49.65 -22.88 -65.04
C LYS A 235 49.27 -22.06 -66.26
N ASP A 236 48.90 -22.75 -67.34
CA ASP A 236 48.63 -22.14 -68.65
C ASP A 236 47.14 -21.85 -68.85
N HIS A 237 46.31 -22.03 -67.80
CA HIS A 237 44.88 -21.83 -67.90
C HIS A 237 44.55 -20.34 -68.16
N PRO A 238 43.77 -20.00 -69.19
CA PRO A 238 43.59 -18.61 -69.65
C PRO A 238 42.95 -17.68 -68.62
N ARG A 239 42.18 -18.23 -67.66
CA ARG A 239 41.55 -17.45 -66.56
C ARG A 239 42.40 -17.34 -65.30
N ARG A 240 43.55 -18.01 -65.23
CA ARG A 240 44.39 -18.04 -64.01
C ARG A 240 44.84 -16.63 -63.63
N GLN A 241 45.30 -15.85 -64.61
CA GLN A 241 45.79 -14.50 -64.39
C GLN A 241 44.65 -13.54 -63.97
N SER A 242 43.48 -13.62 -64.61
CA SER A 242 42.33 -12.78 -64.23
C SER A 242 41.83 -13.09 -62.83
N LEU A 243 41.78 -14.37 -62.45
CA LEU A 243 41.38 -14.79 -61.11
C LEU A 243 42.40 -14.34 -60.06
N PHE A 244 43.69 -14.47 -60.34
CA PHE A 244 44.76 -13.96 -59.48
C PHE A 244 44.59 -12.47 -59.20
N VAL A 245 44.37 -11.66 -60.25
CA VAL A 245 44.19 -10.21 -60.10
C VAL A 245 42.93 -9.87 -59.30
N GLN A 246 41.85 -10.61 -59.46
CA GLN A 246 40.61 -10.40 -58.69
C GLN A 246 40.79 -10.70 -57.19
N LEU A 247 41.56 -11.73 -56.86
CA LEU A 247 41.79 -12.16 -55.48
C LEU A 247 42.81 -11.27 -54.77
N HIS A 248 43.91 -10.96 -55.43
CA HIS A 248 45.12 -10.39 -54.81
C HIS A 248 45.53 -9.01 -55.35
N GLY A 249 44.91 -8.53 -56.43
CA GLY A 249 45.31 -7.31 -57.14
C GLY A 249 46.34 -7.57 -58.24
N THR A 250 46.70 -6.53 -59.00
CA THR A 250 47.73 -6.66 -60.04
C THR A 250 49.13 -6.86 -59.44
N TRP A 251 50.06 -7.39 -60.23
CA TRP A 251 51.46 -7.55 -59.82
C TRP A 251 52.09 -6.21 -59.40
N GLU A 252 51.78 -5.12 -60.10
CA GLU A 252 52.22 -3.76 -59.75
C GLU A 252 51.65 -3.29 -58.41
N GLN A 253 50.45 -3.75 -58.07
CA GLN A 253 49.76 -3.39 -56.83
C GLN A 253 50.23 -4.19 -55.60
N GLN A 254 51.09 -5.19 -55.74
CA GLN A 254 51.52 -6.02 -54.59
C GLN A 254 52.24 -5.23 -53.50
N ASN A 255 52.90 -4.13 -53.85
CA ASN A 255 53.57 -3.23 -52.91
C ASN A 255 52.66 -2.09 -52.42
N THR A 256 51.38 -2.09 -52.79
CA THR A 256 50.42 -1.06 -52.38
C THR A 256 50.13 -1.20 -50.89
N ASN A 257 50.17 -0.09 -50.15
CA ASN A 257 49.61 -0.06 -48.81
C ASN A 257 48.08 -0.10 -48.91
N TRP A 258 47.53 -1.31 -48.91
CA TRP A 258 46.10 -1.53 -49.02
C TRP A 258 45.31 -0.72 -47.98
N ALA A 259 45.84 -0.47 -46.78
CA ALA A 259 45.16 0.24 -45.70
C ALA A 259 44.62 1.64 -46.07
N THR A 260 45.19 2.26 -47.11
CA THR A 260 44.80 3.60 -47.60
C THR A 260 43.73 3.58 -48.69
N VAL A 261 43.43 2.41 -49.25
CA VAL A 261 42.47 2.23 -50.35
C VAL A 261 41.05 2.02 -49.78
N PRO A 262 39.98 2.63 -50.32
CA PRO A 262 38.61 2.38 -49.89
C PRO A 262 38.23 0.88 -49.90
N LEU A 263 37.37 0.45 -48.97
CA LEU A 263 37.03 -0.96 -48.78
C LEU A 263 36.34 -1.58 -50.02
N GLU A 264 35.63 -0.75 -50.78
CA GLU A 264 34.89 -1.11 -51.99
C GLU A 264 35.84 -1.45 -53.15
N GLU A 265 37.03 -0.87 -53.18
CA GLU A 265 38.01 -0.98 -54.26
C GLU A 265 39.06 -2.08 -54.01
N LEU A 266 39.00 -2.75 -52.86
CA LEU A 266 39.95 -3.79 -52.50
C LEU A 266 39.73 -5.10 -53.26
N PRO A 267 40.83 -5.79 -53.65
CA PRO A 267 40.76 -7.18 -54.04
C PRO A 267 40.19 -8.06 -52.91
N LEU A 268 39.61 -9.20 -53.26
CA LEU A 268 38.80 -10.02 -52.33
C LEU A 268 39.57 -10.44 -51.07
N CYS A 269 40.82 -10.88 -51.21
CA CYS A 269 41.62 -11.36 -50.09
C CYS A 269 42.14 -10.23 -49.18
N PRO A 270 42.72 -9.12 -49.72
CA PRO A 270 42.99 -7.91 -48.94
C PRO A 270 41.75 -7.35 -48.22
N LYS A 271 40.57 -7.41 -48.84
CA LYS A 271 39.30 -7.00 -48.23
C LYS A 271 38.93 -7.87 -47.04
N ALA A 272 38.97 -9.19 -47.19
CA ALA A 272 38.72 -10.13 -46.10
C ALA A 272 39.70 -9.92 -44.93
N SER A 273 40.99 -9.74 -45.24
CA SER A 273 42.02 -9.46 -44.25
C SER A 273 41.75 -8.17 -43.47
N ARG A 274 41.40 -7.07 -44.15
CA ARG A 274 41.06 -5.81 -43.48
C ARG A 274 39.84 -5.93 -42.58
N LEU A 275 38.78 -6.56 -43.08
CA LEU A 275 37.56 -6.77 -42.29
C LEU A 275 37.85 -7.61 -41.04
N GLY A 276 38.71 -8.63 -41.15
CA GLY A 276 39.17 -9.43 -40.02
C GLY A 276 40.00 -8.61 -39.02
N GLN A 277 40.94 -7.78 -39.50
CA GLN A 277 41.74 -6.89 -38.66
C GLN A 277 40.88 -5.84 -37.95
N GLN A 278 39.94 -5.20 -38.65
CA GLN A 278 39.00 -4.24 -38.07
C GLN A 278 38.13 -4.90 -36.99
N ALA A 279 37.61 -6.10 -37.26
CA ALA A 279 36.83 -6.84 -36.26
C ALA A 279 37.68 -7.20 -35.02
N HIS A 280 38.92 -7.63 -35.22
CA HIS A 280 39.84 -7.92 -34.11
C HIS A 280 40.19 -6.66 -33.31
N GLN A 281 40.47 -5.54 -33.99
CA GLN A 281 40.71 -4.26 -33.34
C GLN A 281 39.51 -3.80 -32.53
N ASN A 282 38.30 -3.87 -33.10
CA ASN A 282 37.07 -3.52 -32.39
C ASN A 282 36.87 -4.40 -31.13
N TYR A 283 37.16 -5.70 -31.23
CA TYR A 283 37.12 -6.61 -30.09
C TYR A 283 38.14 -6.23 -29.01
N GLU A 284 39.41 -6.02 -29.37
CA GLU A 284 40.46 -5.66 -28.40
C GLU A 284 40.18 -4.30 -27.74
N THR A 285 39.70 -3.31 -28.50
CA THR A 285 39.28 -2.01 -27.93
C THR A 285 38.11 -2.18 -26.98
N ALA A 286 37.04 -2.90 -27.36
CA ALA A 286 35.89 -3.12 -26.49
C ALA A 286 36.28 -3.88 -25.21
N LYS A 287 37.21 -4.85 -25.33
CA LYS A 287 37.74 -5.61 -24.21
C LYS A 287 38.55 -4.71 -23.26
N GLN A 288 39.45 -3.87 -23.79
CA GLN A 288 40.20 -2.91 -22.98
C GLN A 288 39.27 -1.94 -22.25
N GLU A 289 38.27 -1.38 -22.94
CA GLU A 289 37.30 -0.49 -22.31
C GLU A 289 36.45 -1.17 -21.21
N LEU A 290 36.19 -2.48 -21.34
CA LEU A 290 35.52 -3.27 -20.30
C LEU A 290 36.43 -3.46 -19.09
N GLU A 291 37.69 -3.85 -19.31
CA GLU A 291 38.69 -4.03 -18.25
C GLU A 291 38.95 -2.73 -17.49
N GLU A 292 39.08 -1.60 -18.19
CA GLU A 292 39.22 -0.28 -17.59
C GLU A 292 37.99 0.10 -16.76
N SER A 293 36.78 -0.14 -17.28
CA SER A 293 35.55 0.16 -16.55
C SER A 293 35.39 -0.70 -15.29
N LEU A 294 35.79 -1.98 -15.35
CA LEU A 294 35.80 -2.88 -14.19
C LEU A 294 36.82 -2.43 -13.15
N ALA A 295 38.06 -2.14 -13.58
CA ALA A 295 39.12 -1.69 -12.70
C ALA A 295 38.75 -0.37 -12.01
N LEU A 296 38.15 0.56 -12.74
CA LEU A 296 37.73 1.85 -12.20
C LEU A 296 36.58 1.70 -11.20
N ARG A 297 35.58 0.86 -11.49
CA ARG A 297 34.50 0.54 -10.54
C ARG A 297 35.05 -0.04 -9.24
N VAL A 298 35.96 -1.02 -9.33
CA VAL A 298 36.59 -1.65 -8.15
C VAL A 298 37.43 -0.64 -7.38
N LYS A 299 38.21 0.21 -8.07
CA LYS A 299 39.05 1.25 -7.45
C LYS A 299 38.24 2.26 -6.65
N MET A 300 37.05 2.65 -7.15
CA MET A 300 36.21 3.62 -6.45
C MET A 300 35.51 3.01 -5.22
N GLY A 301 35.17 1.73 -5.25
CA GLY A 301 34.49 1.04 -4.14
C GLY A 301 33.09 1.59 -3.80
N ASN A 302 32.60 2.57 -4.57
CA ASN A 302 31.33 3.24 -4.39
C ASN A 302 30.66 3.42 -5.75
N ASP A 303 29.67 2.58 -6.02
CA ASP A 303 28.94 2.57 -7.29
C ASP A 303 28.14 3.85 -7.54
N LEU A 304 27.68 4.56 -6.50
CA LEU A 304 27.00 5.85 -6.67
C LEU A 304 27.97 6.91 -7.22
N ALA A 305 29.17 7.01 -6.62
CA ALA A 305 30.22 7.92 -7.07
C ALA A 305 30.71 7.55 -8.48
N PHE A 306 30.83 6.25 -8.77
CA PHE A 306 31.16 5.74 -10.11
C PHE A 306 30.16 6.24 -11.16
N LEU A 307 28.86 6.08 -10.90
CA LEU A 307 27.82 6.56 -11.80
C LEU A 307 27.86 8.09 -11.94
N GLN A 308 28.03 8.81 -10.84
CA GLN A 308 28.08 10.27 -10.84
C GLN A 308 29.20 10.82 -11.73
N GLN A 309 30.40 10.23 -11.64
CA GLN A 309 31.60 10.72 -12.32
C GLN A 309 31.74 10.19 -13.75
N HIS A 310 31.42 8.91 -13.98
CA HIS A 310 31.71 8.23 -15.26
C HIS A 310 30.47 7.89 -16.09
N LYS A 311 29.26 7.97 -15.50
CA LYS A 311 27.98 7.76 -16.18
C LYS A 311 26.94 8.82 -15.76
N PRO A 312 27.26 10.13 -15.93
CA PRO A 312 26.45 11.22 -15.39
C PRO A 312 25.02 11.23 -15.93
N GLN A 313 24.79 10.74 -17.15
CA GLN A 313 23.44 10.62 -17.72
C GLN A 313 22.58 9.61 -16.94
N VAL A 314 23.10 8.41 -16.69
CA VAL A 314 22.42 7.37 -15.88
C VAL A 314 22.22 7.86 -14.45
N TYR A 315 23.21 8.57 -13.90
CA TYR A 315 23.08 9.16 -12.58
C TYR A 315 21.93 10.19 -12.51
N GLN A 316 21.89 11.12 -13.46
CA GLN A 316 20.88 12.18 -13.50
C GLN A 316 19.47 11.65 -13.77
N GLU A 317 19.33 10.45 -14.33
CA GLU A 317 18.03 9.82 -14.54
C GLU A 317 17.43 9.29 -13.23
N HIS A 318 18.26 8.61 -12.41
CA HIS A 318 17.79 7.89 -11.22
C HIS A 318 18.02 8.62 -9.89
N PHE A 319 18.93 9.59 -9.85
CA PHE A 319 19.34 10.27 -8.62
C PHE A 319 19.12 11.78 -8.69
N THR A 320 18.93 12.37 -7.52
CA THR A 320 18.94 13.82 -7.31
C THR A 320 20.39 14.33 -7.23
N PRO A 321 20.62 15.65 -7.33
CA PRO A 321 21.97 16.21 -7.16
C PRO A 321 22.63 15.86 -5.82
N ASP A 322 21.82 15.66 -4.78
CA ASP A 322 22.26 15.29 -3.43
C ASP A 322 22.53 13.78 -3.28
N GLY A 323 22.35 13.01 -4.35
CA GLY A 323 22.55 11.56 -4.36
C GLY A 323 21.36 10.75 -3.84
N GLU A 324 20.22 11.37 -3.53
CA GLU A 324 19.02 10.60 -3.17
C GLU A 324 18.34 10.00 -4.40
N LEU A 325 17.66 8.87 -4.24
CA LEU A 325 16.78 8.31 -5.28
C LEU A 325 15.73 9.32 -5.72
N ARG A 326 15.58 9.52 -7.02
CA ARG A 326 14.60 10.45 -7.58
C ARG A 326 13.18 9.88 -7.55
N SER A 327 12.98 8.62 -7.95
CA SER A 327 11.67 7.98 -7.89
C SER A 327 11.38 7.41 -6.50
N GLY A 328 10.26 7.84 -5.92
CA GLY A 328 9.74 7.29 -4.68
C GLY A 328 9.18 5.87 -4.83
N ILE A 329 8.66 5.53 -6.01
CA ILE A 329 8.27 4.15 -6.35
C ILE A 329 9.50 3.23 -6.37
N GLU A 330 10.60 3.67 -6.99
CA GLU A 330 11.86 2.90 -6.98
C GLU A 330 12.39 2.71 -5.56
N ALA A 331 12.42 3.77 -4.76
CA ALA A 331 12.82 3.69 -3.36
C ALA A 331 11.96 2.67 -2.60
N THR A 332 10.64 2.70 -2.80
CA THR A 332 9.70 1.76 -2.17
C THR A 332 9.97 0.32 -2.60
N ARG A 333 10.20 0.07 -3.91
CA ARG A 333 10.55 -1.25 -4.43
C ARG A 333 11.83 -1.79 -3.79
N LEU A 334 12.88 -0.97 -3.76
CA LEU A 334 14.18 -1.34 -3.21
C LEU A 334 14.08 -1.61 -1.70
N ALA A 335 13.30 -0.83 -0.96
CA ALA A 335 13.05 -1.06 0.46
C ALA A 335 12.39 -2.42 0.72
N ILE A 336 11.37 -2.79 -0.08
CA ILE A 336 10.71 -4.10 0.04
C ILE A 336 11.71 -5.24 -0.24
N ILE A 337 12.48 -5.13 -1.31
CA ILE A 337 13.47 -6.15 -1.70
C ILE A 337 14.55 -6.28 -0.64
N ASN A 338 15.09 -5.16 -0.16
CA ASN A 338 16.17 -5.13 0.82
C ASN A 338 15.70 -5.70 2.17
N PHE A 339 14.54 -5.25 2.67
CA PHE A 339 13.95 -5.77 3.90
C PHE A 339 13.72 -7.29 3.82
N ARG A 340 13.14 -7.78 2.71
CA ARG A 340 12.93 -9.21 2.49
C ARG A 340 14.25 -9.97 2.42
N SER A 341 15.26 -9.43 1.74
CA SER A 341 16.57 -10.06 1.60
C SER A 341 17.25 -10.22 2.96
N LYS A 342 17.29 -9.15 3.77
CA LYS A 342 17.81 -9.19 5.15
C LYS A 342 17.08 -10.23 6.00
N LEU A 343 15.75 -10.33 5.86
CA LEU A 343 14.93 -11.29 6.61
C LEU A 343 15.26 -12.75 6.24
N ILE A 344 15.39 -13.04 4.93
CA ILE A 344 15.70 -14.39 4.45
C ILE A 344 17.13 -14.79 4.80
N GLN A 345 18.07 -13.85 4.73
CA GLN A 345 19.49 -14.10 5.03
C GLN A 345 19.79 -14.14 6.53
N GLY A 346 18.82 -13.79 7.39
CA GLY A 346 19.02 -13.77 8.83
C GLY A 346 19.95 -12.65 9.30
N ASP A 347 20.01 -11.52 8.58
CA ASP A 347 20.77 -10.35 9.02
C ASP A 347 19.98 -9.58 10.10
N TRP A 348 19.87 -10.19 11.27
CA TRP A 348 19.18 -9.63 12.42
C TRP A 348 19.79 -8.30 12.90
N SER A 349 21.08 -8.10 12.64
CA SER A 349 21.83 -6.93 13.07
C SER A 349 21.35 -5.65 12.37
N SER A 350 21.12 -5.72 11.05
CA SER A 350 20.59 -4.59 10.28
C SER A 350 19.06 -4.47 10.34
N LEU A 351 18.36 -5.49 10.85
CA LEU A 351 16.91 -5.53 11.00
C LEU A 351 16.36 -4.94 12.30
N GLY A 352 17.20 -4.59 13.27
CA GLY A 352 16.77 -4.23 14.63
C GLY A 352 15.64 -3.19 14.69
N PHE A 353 15.80 -2.05 14.03
CA PHE A 353 14.77 -0.99 14.01
C PHE A 353 13.53 -1.34 13.17
N HIS A 354 13.70 -2.13 12.11
CA HIS A 354 12.61 -2.59 11.27
C HIS A 354 11.70 -3.56 12.03
N LEU A 355 12.31 -4.51 12.75
CA LEU A 355 11.61 -5.46 13.62
C LEU A 355 11.01 -4.78 14.85
N PHE A 356 11.69 -3.78 15.43
CA PHE A 356 11.11 -2.97 16.51
C PHE A 356 9.79 -2.33 16.06
N SER A 357 9.77 -1.70 14.88
CA SER A 357 8.57 -1.04 14.35
C SER A 357 7.45 -2.03 14.02
N LEU A 358 7.82 -3.19 13.46
CA LEU A 358 6.90 -4.33 13.27
C LEU A 358 6.28 -4.77 14.61
N LEU A 359 7.11 -4.95 15.64
CA LEU A 359 6.68 -5.41 16.96
C LEU A 359 5.78 -4.38 17.65
N VAL A 360 6.11 -3.09 17.58
CA VAL A 360 5.23 -2.02 18.11
C VAL A 360 3.86 -2.06 17.44
N SER A 361 3.81 -2.24 16.12
CA SER A 361 2.56 -2.39 15.37
C SER A 361 1.78 -3.63 15.81
N ILE A 362 2.43 -4.78 15.98
CA ILE A 362 1.80 -6.03 16.43
C ILE A 362 1.29 -5.93 17.87
N ILE A 363 2.11 -5.41 18.79
CA ILE A 363 1.77 -5.29 20.23
C ILE A 363 0.63 -4.30 20.45
N THR A 364 0.46 -3.30 19.59
CA THR A 364 -0.62 -2.32 19.72
C THR A 364 -1.90 -2.80 19.04
N SER A 365 -1.79 -3.45 17.88
CA SER A 365 -2.91 -4.01 17.10
C SER A 365 -3.49 -5.30 17.69
N GLY A 366 -2.65 -6.19 18.22
CA GLY A 366 -3.03 -7.50 18.76
C GLY A 366 -4.06 -7.42 19.89
N PRO A 367 -3.81 -6.63 20.96
CA PRO A 367 -4.78 -6.38 22.03
C PRO A 367 -6.06 -5.70 21.52
N ALA A 368 -5.96 -4.77 20.57
CA ALA A 368 -7.14 -4.12 19.99
C ALA A 368 -8.03 -5.14 19.26
N CYS A 369 -7.44 -6.01 18.43
CA CYS A 369 -8.12 -7.12 17.77
C CYS A 369 -8.72 -8.09 18.79
N GLY A 370 -7.92 -8.54 19.75
CA GLY A 370 -8.32 -9.50 20.78
C GLY A 370 -9.48 -8.99 21.63
N MET A 371 -9.41 -7.74 22.10
CA MET A 371 -10.50 -7.12 22.86
C MET A 371 -11.77 -6.93 22.02
N THR A 372 -11.65 -6.55 20.74
CA THR A 372 -12.81 -6.40 19.85
C THR A 372 -13.49 -7.75 19.62
N ILE A 373 -12.72 -8.81 19.39
CA ILE A 373 -13.24 -10.17 19.25
C ILE A 373 -13.88 -10.63 20.56
N ALA A 374 -13.21 -10.47 21.70
CA ALA A 374 -13.75 -10.85 23.00
C ALA A 374 -15.07 -10.12 23.31
N LEU A 375 -15.13 -8.81 23.03
CA LEU A 375 -16.34 -8.01 23.18
C LEU A 375 -17.48 -8.56 22.32
N SER A 376 -17.22 -8.94 21.07
CA SER A 376 -18.22 -9.51 20.15
C SER A 376 -18.79 -10.87 20.59
N LEU A 377 -18.03 -11.63 21.40
CA LEU A 377 -18.42 -12.97 21.84
C LEU A 377 -19.27 -12.93 23.11
N ARG A 378 -19.27 -11.81 23.85
CA ARG A 378 -20.06 -11.67 25.08
C ARG A 378 -21.56 -11.72 24.81
N LYS A 379 -22.29 -12.29 25.78
CA LYS A 379 -23.74 -12.47 25.72
C LYS A 379 -24.48 -11.13 25.72
N ASP A 380 -24.08 -10.19 26.56
CA ASP A 380 -24.68 -8.85 26.65
C ASP A 380 -24.46 -8.02 25.39
N THR A 381 -23.26 -8.09 24.78
CA THR A 381 -23.00 -7.49 23.45
C THR A 381 -23.94 -8.05 22.38
N ARG A 382 -24.07 -9.38 22.29
CA ARG A 382 -24.95 -10.03 21.31
C ARG A 382 -26.43 -9.67 21.52
N GLN A 383 -26.87 -9.60 22.77
CA GLN A 383 -28.22 -9.13 23.11
C GLN A 383 -28.42 -7.68 22.69
N SER A 384 -27.41 -6.84 22.89
CA SER A 384 -27.42 -5.43 22.46
C SER A 384 -27.66 -5.26 20.96
N PHE A 385 -27.10 -6.15 20.13
CA PHE A 385 -27.25 -6.16 18.67
C PHE A 385 -28.43 -7.03 18.18
N SER A 386 -29.22 -7.62 19.07
CA SER A 386 -30.29 -8.54 18.69
C SER A 386 -31.56 -7.78 18.30
N GLU A 387 -31.97 -7.91 17.04
CA GLU A 387 -33.22 -7.33 16.53
C GLU A 387 -34.45 -7.87 17.28
N THR A 388 -34.42 -9.15 17.67
CA THR A 388 -35.51 -9.75 18.47
C THR A 388 -35.66 -9.10 19.85
N VAL A 389 -34.54 -8.78 20.49
CA VAL A 389 -34.54 -8.12 21.81
C VAL A 389 -34.97 -6.67 21.66
N GLU A 390 -34.51 -5.99 20.60
CA GLU A 390 -34.94 -4.64 20.27
C GLU A 390 -36.46 -4.57 20.03
N LEU A 391 -37.00 -5.51 19.25
CA LEU A 391 -38.43 -5.62 18.97
C LEU A 391 -39.24 -5.90 20.24
N GLN A 392 -38.84 -6.89 21.04
CA GLN A 392 -39.54 -7.22 22.30
C GLN A 392 -39.54 -6.05 23.27
N ARG A 393 -38.40 -5.35 23.41
CA ARG A 393 -38.32 -4.13 24.20
C ARG A 393 -39.28 -3.06 23.68
N ASN A 394 -39.31 -2.83 22.37
CA ASN A 394 -40.18 -1.82 21.76
C ASN A 394 -41.66 -2.15 21.95
N ILE A 395 -42.05 -3.42 21.77
CA ILE A 395 -43.42 -3.90 22.03
C ILE A 395 -43.79 -3.67 23.50
N TRP A 396 -42.91 -4.04 24.43
CA TRP A 396 -43.13 -3.85 25.87
C TRP A 396 -43.32 -2.36 26.21
N LEU A 397 -42.43 -1.49 25.71
CA LEU A 397 -42.53 -0.04 25.91
C LEU A 397 -43.81 0.56 25.33
N GLU A 398 -44.23 0.13 24.13
CA GLU A 398 -45.45 0.64 23.52
C GLU A 398 -46.70 0.16 24.26
N SER A 399 -46.72 -1.10 24.73
CA SER A 399 -47.80 -1.60 25.60
C SER A 399 -47.93 -0.77 26.88
N ARG A 400 -46.82 -0.44 27.56
CA ARG A 400 -46.88 0.43 28.76
C ARG A 400 -47.33 1.84 28.43
N ARG A 401 -46.97 2.39 27.26
CA ARG A 401 -47.48 3.69 26.81
C ARG A 401 -48.98 3.67 26.54
N GLN A 402 -49.51 2.55 26.03
CA GLN A 402 -50.95 2.40 25.80
C GLN A 402 -51.70 2.33 27.14
N GLU A 403 -51.22 1.53 28.10
CA GLU A 403 -51.80 1.49 29.45
C GLU A 403 -51.81 2.87 30.12
N LEU A 404 -50.71 3.63 30.01
CA LEU A 404 -50.66 4.99 30.52
C LEU A 404 -51.63 5.94 29.81
N ARG A 405 -51.82 5.80 28.49
CA ARG A 405 -52.84 6.57 27.75
C ARG A 405 -54.25 6.25 28.24
N GLU A 406 -54.57 4.98 28.45
CA GLU A 406 -55.88 4.54 28.94
C GLU A 406 -56.16 5.08 30.35
N LEU A 407 -55.16 5.05 31.24
CA LEU A 407 -55.26 5.65 32.57
C LEU A 407 -55.51 7.16 32.50
N MET A 408 -54.69 7.90 31.73
CA MET A 408 -54.85 9.35 31.56
C MET A 408 -56.21 9.72 30.96
N ASN A 409 -56.75 8.91 30.03
CA ASN A 409 -58.06 9.16 29.44
C ASN A 409 -59.19 8.82 30.43
N SER A 410 -59.06 7.76 31.22
CA SER A 410 -60.04 7.41 32.25
C SER A 410 -60.10 8.44 33.39
N GLU A 411 -58.97 9.04 33.76
CA GLU A 411 -58.93 10.14 34.72
C GLU A 411 -59.51 11.44 34.15
N ALA A 412 -59.38 11.66 32.84
CA ALA A 412 -60.04 12.78 32.17
C ALA A 412 -61.56 12.61 32.13
N GLU A 413 -62.06 11.39 31.83
CA GLU A 413 -63.50 11.07 31.83
C GLU A 413 -64.14 11.08 33.23
N PHE A 414 -63.37 10.96 34.31
CA PHE A 414 -63.86 11.03 35.70
C PHE A 414 -63.88 12.45 36.27
N ASN A 415 -63.12 13.37 35.64
CA ASN A 415 -62.98 14.76 36.04
C ASN A 415 -63.82 15.73 35.16
N ASP A 416 -64.41 15.22 34.09
CA ASP A 416 -65.52 15.83 33.33
C ASP A 416 -66.88 15.36 33.91
#